data_AF-A0A4V3DDY0-F1
#
_entry.id   AF-A0A4V3DDY0-F1
#
_cell.length_a   1.000
_cell.length_b   1.000
_cell.length_c   1.000
_cell.angle_alpha   90.00
_cell.angle_beta   90.00
_cell.angle_gamma   90.00
#
_symmetry.space_group_name_H-M   'P 1'
#
loop_
_entity.id
_entity.type
_entity.pdbx_description
1 polymer ?
#
loop_
_entity_poly.entity_id
_entity_poly.type
_entity_poly.pdbx_seq_one_letter_code
_entity_poly.pdbx_strand_id
1 'polypeptide(L)'
;MNVSKLKQLNGYPSKTLLLVSGLLLGSMTSSAQEVEKSSRAGTGVYEAVISKKDGHIYVTGAGSRTAPGGAIYKINPSSLAIVDSISLKDNPPFGIGINNKTQTAYTTNTRTNSVSAVDLKTGKVLATIVNGADKSHTREVLVDEVNNIVYVSDVGDPSSIWVIDGKTNKYLHSIENLGKTATGMSFLNGTDKIFLTVIGENAIYVVDTKSKQVEAKFASGGEGPVNITTDGERLFVANQKSGTVTVLDGQGTLLQSIPTGAGAIGIAYDAVKQRIYSANRQTGTTTVIDAKTLAVLGDFETGSHPNHVKVDPVSGAAFVINKTKGGKPVEGQPAVVDTNGDTITRLN
;
A
#
# COMPACT_ATOMS: atom_id res chain seq x y z
N MET A 1 -24.40 91.82 -19.52
CA MET A 1 -23.42 92.53 -18.67
C MET A 1 -22.26 91.57 -18.44
N ASN A 2 -21.17 91.74 -19.20
CA ASN A 2 -19.98 92.56 -18.90
C ASN A 2 -18.87 91.74 -18.21
N VAL A 3 -17.97 91.22 -19.03
CA VAL A 3 -16.51 91.49 -19.17
C VAL A 3 -15.61 91.13 -17.98
N SER A 4 -14.57 90.34 -18.31
CA SER A 4 -13.17 90.47 -17.85
C SER A 4 -12.87 90.18 -16.36
N LYS A 5 -11.70 89.72 -15.91
CA LYS A 5 -10.33 89.73 -16.47
C LYS A 5 -9.45 88.80 -15.60
N LEU A 6 -8.59 88.04 -16.27
CA LEU A 6 -7.14 87.86 -16.01
C LEU A 6 -6.59 87.37 -14.64
N LYS A 7 -5.83 86.26 -14.77
CA LYS A 7 -4.40 86.04 -14.37
C LYS A 7 -4.04 86.09 -12.86
N GLN A 8 -3.11 85.31 -12.29
CA GLN A 8 -2.02 84.48 -12.82
C GLN A 8 -1.41 83.61 -11.70
N LEU A 9 -0.99 82.39 -12.09
CA LEU A 9 0.30 81.70 -11.81
C LEU A 9 0.70 81.09 -10.44
N ASN A 10 1.43 79.98 -10.63
CA ASN A 10 2.35 79.23 -9.76
C ASN A 10 1.71 78.05 -9.01
N GLY A 11 1.95 76.77 -9.30
CA GLY A 11 2.97 76.10 -10.10
C GLY A 11 3.43 74.87 -9.30
N TYR A 12 3.13 73.65 -9.76
CA TYR A 12 3.74 72.40 -9.24
C TYR A 12 3.69 71.29 -10.31
N PRO A 13 4.68 70.38 -10.34
CA PRO A 13 5.04 69.59 -11.52
C PRO A 13 4.19 68.32 -11.66
N SER A 14 4.13 67.81 -12.90
CA SER A 14 3.52 66.53 -13.25
C SER A 14 4.17 65.37 -12.48
N LYS A 15 3.40 64.69 -11.63
CA LYS A 15 3.78 63.37 -11.13
C LYS A 15 3.30 62.31 -12.11
N THR A 16 4.24 61.77 -12.88
CA THR A 16 4.10 60.49 -13.58
C THR A 16 3.80 59.41 -12.54
N LEU A 17 2.61 58.83 -12.61
CA LEU A 17 2.21 57.70 -11.77
C LEU A 17 2.78 56.43 -12.42
N LEU A 18 3.94 55.96 -11.95
CA LEU A 18 4.39 54.59 -12.23
C LEU A 18 3.51 53.62 -11.43
N LEU A 19 2.61 52.90 -12.11
CA LEU A 19 2.05 51.66 -11.57
C LEU A 19 3.16 50.60 -11.59
N VAL A 20 3.72 50.29 -10.42
CA VAL A 20 4.51 49.07 -10.23
C VAL A 20 3.52 47.95 -9.92
N SER A 21 3.08 47.25 -10.95
CA SER A 21 2.42 45.94 -10.80
C SER A 21 3.48 44.93 -10.37
N GLY A 22 3.62 44.74 -9.06
CA GLY A 22 4.41 43.65 -8.50
C GLY A 22 3.70 42.32 -8.72
N LEU A 23 4.05 41.58 -9.78
CA LEU A 23 3.78 40.15 -9.84
C LEU A 23 4.66 39.48 -8.78
N LEU A 24 4.08 39.13 -7.63
CA LEU A 24 4.65 38.07 -6.80
C LEU A 24 4.43 36.75 -7.55
N LEU A 25 5.40 36.37 -8.37
CA LEU A 25 5.57 34.97 -8.77
C LEU A 25 6.05 34.23 -7.53
N GLY A 26 5.10 33.78 -6.71
CA GLY A 26 5.38 32.76 -5.72
C GLY A 26 5.88 31.53 -6.45
N SER A 27 7.18 31.23 -6.33
CA SER A 27 7.74 29.98 -6.78
C SER A 27 7.10 28.86 -5.98
N MET A 28 6.04 28.26 -6.50
CA MET A 28 5.60 26.96 -6.04
C MET A 28 6.67 25.97 -6.48
N THR A 29 7.69 25.77 -5.64
CA THR A 29 8.56 24.61 -5.79
C THR A 29 7.70 23.40 -5.49
N SER A 30 7.15 22.76 -6.52
CA SER A 30 6.74 21.36 -6.38
C SER A 30 8.02 20.62 -6.01
N SER A 31 8.14 20.18 -4.76
CA SER A 31 9.29 19.35 -4.38
C SER A 31 9.28 18.14 -5.32
N ALA A 32 10.40 17.93 -6.02
CA ALA A 32 10.57 16.73 -6.80
C ALA A 32 10.46 15.52 -5.86
N GLN A 33 9.90 14.41 -6.36
CA GLN A 33 9.82 13.16 -5.61
C GLN A 33 11.25 12.69 -5.28
N GLU A 34 11.52 12.42 -4.01
CA GLU A 34 12.82 11.90 -3.55
C GLU A 34 12.66 10.90 -2.39
N VAL A 35 13.74 10.20 -2.10
CA VAL A 35 13.88 9.36 -0.89
C VAL A 35 14.28 10.26 0.27
N GLU A 36 13.33 10.53 1.16
CA GLU A 36 13.52 11.46 2.28
C GLU A 36 14.31 10.81 3.43
N LYS A 37 13.91 9.60 3.83
CA LYS A 37 14.46 8.93 5.00
C LYS A 37 14.26 7.43 4.95
N SER A 38 15.21 6.66 5.49
CA SER A 38 15.05 5.23 5.79
C SER A 38 15.41 4.94 7.25
N SER A 39 14.76 3.96 7.86
CA SER A 39 15.04 3.52 9.24
C SER A 39 14.64 2.06 9.44
N ARG A 40 15.15 1.42 10.50
CA ARG A 40 14.75 0.05 10.85
C ARG A 40 13.26 -0.01 11.18
N ALA A 41 12.59 -1.03 10.65
CA ALA A 41 11.15 -1.23 10.81
C ALA A 41 10.80 -2.49 11.63
N GLY A 42 11.81 -3.15 12.19
CA GLY A 42 11.68 -4.40 12.94
C GLY A 42 12.60 -5.48 12.40
N THR A 43 12.16 -6.74 12.52
CA THR A 43 12.88 -7.92 12.04
C THR A 43 11.93 -8.80 11.23
N GLY A 44 12.37 -9.20 10.03
CA GLY A 44 11.59 -10.04 9.13
C GLY A 44 10.28 -9.39 8.72
N VAL A 45 10.34 -8.12 8.31
CA VAL A 45 9.15 -7.30 8.02
C VAL A 45 8.41 -7.78 6.76
N TYR A 46 7.10 -7.51 6.67
CA TYR A 46 6.26 -7.88 5.53
C TYR A 46 5.39 -6.72 5.05
N GLU A 47 4.18 -6.62 5.60
CA GLU A 47 3.20 -5.63 5.21
C GLU A 47 3.07 -4.53 6.25
N ALA A 48 2.34 -3.50 5.87
CA ALA A 48 2.11 -2.34 6.69
C ALA A 48 0.72 -1.79 6.42
N VAL A 49 0.19 -1.06 7.39
CA VAL A 49 -1.05 -0.31 7.28
C VAL A 49 -0.93 0.96 8.11
N ILE A 50 -1.57 2.04 7.65
CA ILE A 50 -1.58 3.31 8.36
C ILE A 50 -2.92 3.44 9.07
N SER A 51 -2.88 3.64 10.38
CA SER A 51 -4.08 3.86 11.18
C SER A 51 -4.62 5.27 10.92
N LYS A 52 -5.87 5.37 10.47
CA LYS A 52 -6.56 6.66 10.32
C LYS A 52 -6.86 7.32 11.67
N LYS A 53 -6.74 6.57 12.77
CA LYS A 53 -7.06 7.06 14.11
C LYS A 53 -5.93 7.87 14.73
N ASP A 54 -4.69 7.45 14.52
CA ASP A 54 -3.51 8.07 15.15
C ASP A 54 -2.36 8.35 14.18
N GLY A 55 -2.54 8.09 12.88
CA GLY A 55 -1.54 8.33 11.83
C GLY A 55 -0.31 7.44 11.88
N HIS A 56 -0.22 6.50 12.82
CA HIS A 56 0.95 5.63 12.93
C HIS A 56 0.91 4.52 11.87
N ILE A 57 2.10 4.06 11.51
CA ILE A 57 2.30 2.96 10.58
C ILE A 57 2.48 1.69 11.42
N TYR A 58 1.65 0.70 11.19
CA TYR A 58 1.75 -0.61 11.83
C TYR A 58 2.39 -1.58 10.83
N VAL A 59 3.59 -2.04 11.13
CA VAL A 59 4.39 -2.94 10.28
C VAL A 59 4.44 -4.32 10.90
N THR A 60 4.09 -5.36 10.15
CA THR A 60 4.23 -6.74 10.61
C THR A 60 5.66 -7.21 10.45
N GLY A 61 6.17 -7.96 11.42
CA GLY A 61 7.41 -8.71 11.31
C GLY A 61 7.26 -10.13 11.82
N ALA A 62 7.62 -11.10 10.99
CA ALA A 62 7.49 -12.52 11.28
C ALA A 62 8.74 -13.11 11.98
N GLY A 63 9.67 -12.25 12.41
CA GLY A 63 10.99 -12.64 12.88
C GLY A 63 11.80 -13.38 11.80
N SER A 64 12.81 -14.14 12.24
CA SER A 64 13.59 -14.99 11.34
C SER A 64 13.01 -16.41 11.31
N ARG A 65 13.52 -17.28 10.42
CA ARG A 65 13.13 -18.70 10.43
C ARG A 65 13.64 -19.45 11.66
N THR A 66 14.74 -19.01 12.26
CA THR A 66 15.38 -19.63 13.42
C THR A 66 15.01 -18.96 14.75
N ALA A 67 14.45 -17.74 14.68
CA ALA A 67 13.94 -16.97 15.80
C ALA A 67 12.64 -16.27 15.34
N PRO A 68 11.53 -17.01 15.23
CA PRO A 68 10.28 -16.52 14.63
C PRO A 68 9.54 -15.47 15.45
N GLY A 69 10.08 -15.01 16.59
CA GLY A 69 9.48 -14.02 17.49
C GLY A 69 8.94 -12.80 16.72
N GLY A 70 7.64 -12.86 16.42
CA GLY A 70 6.97 -11.92 15.55
C GLY A 70 6.27 -10.82 16.32
N ALA A 71 6.04 -9.69 15.66
CA ALA A 71 5.38 -8.54 16.25
C ALA A 71 4.68 -7.68 15.21
N ILE A 72 3.77 -6.83 15.68
CA ILE A 72 3.37 -5.62 14.97
C ILE A 72 4.19 -4.47 15.58
N TYR A 73 4.99 -3.79 14.76
CA TYR A 73 5.76 -2.61 15.15
C TYR A 73 4.97 -1.34 14.83
N LYS A 74 4.76 -0.49 15.83
CA LYS A 74 4.13 0.82 15.65
C LYS A 74 5.21 1.85 15.37
N ILE A 75 5.14 2.49 14.21
CA ILE A 75 6.15 3.41 13.71
C ILE A 75 5.56 4.82 13.59
N ASN A 76 6.29 5.82 14.09
CA ASN A 76 5.96 7.22 13.88
C ASN A 76 6.28 7.62 12.43
N PRO A 77 5.33 8.16 11.66
CA PRO A 77 5.53 8.41 10.22
C PRO A 77 6.54 9.52 9.91
N SER A 78 6.76 10.47 10.83
CA SER A 78 7.70 11.58 10.62
C SER A 78 9.13 11.18 10.98
N SER A 79 9.33 10.52 12.12
CA SER A 79 10.66 10.11 12.56
C SER A 79 11.10 8.75 12.04
N LEU A 80 10.16 7.92 11.56
CA LEU A 80 10.36 6.49 11.24
C LEU A 80 10.87 5.64 12.42
N ALA A 81 10.79 6.16 13.65
CA ALA A 81 11.15 5.40 14.84
C ALA A 81 10.04 4.42 15.22
N ILE A 82 10.43 3.22 15.65
CA ILE A 82 9.54 2.29 16.36
C ILE A 82 9.24 2.90 17.73
N VAL A 83 7.97 3.21 17.99
CA VAL A 83 7.52 3.83 19.24
C VAL A 83 6.82 2.85 20.16
N ASP A 84 6.36 1.71 19.63
CA ASP A 84 5.75 0.62 20.39
C ASP A 84 5.79 -0.69 19.58
N SER A 85 5.53 -1.82 20.24
CA SER A 85 5.39 -3.11 19.58
C SER A 85 4.41 -4.04 20.29
N ILE A 86 3.61 -4.76 19.52
CA ILE A 86 2.70 -5.80 20.01
C ILE A 86 3.30 -7.17 19.68
N SER A 87 3.66 -7.95 20.69
CA SER A 87 4.21 -9.30 20.50
C SER A 87 3.16 -10.26 19.96
N LEU A 88 3.48 -10.93 18.86
CA LEU A 88 2.72 -12.02 18.24
C LEU A 88 3.63 -13.27 18.07
N LYS A 89 4.51 -13.51 19.04
CA LYS A 89 5.50 -14.60 18.98
C LYS A 89 4.91 -15.99 18.71
N ASP A 90 3.69 -16.24 19.19
CA ASP A 90 3.02 -17.54 19.06
C ASP A 90 2.44 -17.73 17.65
N ASN A 91 2.14 -16.63 16.95
CA ASN A 91 1.61 -16.61 15.59
C ASN A 91 2.24 -15.44 14.80
N PRO A 92 3.45 -15.63 14.25
CA PRO A 92 4.19 -14.54 13.61
C PRO A 92 3.44 -13.96 12.39
N PRO A 93 3.24 -12.63 12.32
CA PRO A 93 2.35 -11.99 11.35
C PRO A 93 3.05 -11.71 10.01
N PHE A 94 2.28 -11.77 8.92
CA PHE A 94 2.71 -11.49 7.55
C PHE A 94 1.90 -10.35 6.94
N GLY A 95 0.66 -10.62 6.52
CA GLY A 95 -0.24 -9.60 6.01
C GLY A 95 -0.96 -8.86 7.13
N ILE A 96 -1.45 -7.65 6.85
CA ILE A 96 -2.17 -6.84 7.84
C ILE A 96 -3.24 -5.93 7.25
N GLY A 97 -4.42 -5.94 7.87
CA GLY A 97 -5.48 -4.95 7.67
C GLY A 97 -6.00 -4.41 9.00
N ILE A 98 -6.56 -3.20 9.01
CA ILE A 98 -7.14 -2.59 10.22
C ILE A 98 -8.59 -2.20 9.93
N ASN A 99 -9.48 -2.52 10.86
CA ASN A 99 -10.75 -1.83 10.97
C ASN A 99 -10.56 -0.59 11.85
N ASN A 100 -10.55 0.60 11.25
CA ASN A 100 -10.29 1.86 11.95
C ASN A 100 -11.41 2.25 12.91
N LYS A 101 -12.64 1.74 12.73
CA LYS A 101 -13.76 2.01 13.65
C LYS A 101 -13.60 1.24 14.95
N THR A 102 -13.26 -0.04 14.86
CA THR A 102 -13.08 -0.91 16.04
C THR A 102 -11.68 -0.81 16.64
N GLN A 103 -10.69 -0.34 15.87
CA GLN A 103 -9.26 -0.37 16.18
C GLN A 103 -8.73 -1.81 16.35
N THR A 104 -9.29 -2.74 15.58
CA THR A 104 -8.81 -4.12 15.49
C THR A 104 -7.91 -4.27 14.27
N ALA A 105 -6.68 -4.74 14.47
CA ALA A 105 -5.83 -5.24 13.39
C ALA A 105 -6.09 -6.74 13.17
N TYR A 106 -6.11 -7.15 11.91
CA TYR A 106 -6.17 -8.55 11.50
C TYR A 106 -4.87 -8.86 10.78
N THR A 107 -4.13 -9.85 11.26
CA THR A 107 -2.85 -10.26 10.66
C THR A 107 -2.93 -11.70 10.17
N THR A 108 -2.42 -11.97 8.97
CA THR A 108 -2.28 -13.35 8.49
C THR A 108 -1.06 -14.01 9.12
N ASN A 109 -1.23 -15.26 9.51
CA ASN A 109 -0.20 -16.10 10.07
C ASN A 109 0.14 -17.17 9.03
N THR A 110 0.76 -16.74 7.93
CA THR A 110 0.97 -17.55 6.72
C THR A 110 1.56 -18.93 6.99
N ARG A 111 2.45 -19.07 7.99
CA ARG A 111 3.11 -20.35 8.33
C ARG A 111 2.17 -21.37 8.97
N THR A 112 1.13 -20.92 9.66
CA THR A 112 0.21 -21.75 10.44
C THR A 112 -1.19 -21.76 9.83
N ASN A 113 -1.37 -21.12 8.67
CA ASN A 113 -2.66 -20.92 8.02
C ASN A 113 -3.74 -20.45 9.01
N SER A 114 -3.51 -19.31 9.65
CA SER A 114 -4.46 -18.70 10.60
C SER A 114 -4.47 -17.18 10.48
N VAL A 115 -5.39 -16.53 11.20
CA VAL A 115 -5.50 -15.06 11.29
C VAL A 115 -5.57 -14.65 12.74
N SER A 116 -4.78 -13.67 13.17
CA SER A 116 -4.90 -13.09 14.51
C SER A 116 -5.68 -11.79 14.46
N ALA A 117 -6.70 -11.66 15.30
CA ALA A 117 -7.39 -10.40 15.57
C ALA A 117 -6.77 -9.75 16.82
N VAL A 118 -6.31 -8.51 16.71
CA VAL A 118 -5.51 -7.82 17.73
C VAL A 118 -6.14 -6.46 18.03
N ASP A 119 -6.44 -6.19 19.30
CA ASP A 119 -6.87 -4.87 19.75
C ASP A 119 -5.66 -3.93 19.81
N LEU A 120 -5.64 -2.91 18.95
CA LEU A 120 -4.52 -1.97 18.88
C LEU A 120 -4.46 -1.01 20.06
N LYS A 121 -5.52 -0.87 20.87
CA LYS A 121 -5.50 -0.03 22.07
C LYS A 121 -4.81 -0.72 23.23
N THR A 122 -5.02 -2.03 23.37
CA THR A 122 -4.52 -2.81 24.52
C THR A 122 -3.35 -3.72 24.17
N GLY A 123 -3.08 -3.93 22.87
CA GLY A 123 -2.09 -4.89 22.38
C GLY A 123 -2.50 -6.36 22.57
N LYS A 124 -3.74 -6.63 22.98
CA LYS A 124 -4.21 -8.00 23.26
C LYS A 124 -4.65 -8.70 21.98
N VAL A 125 -4.24 -9.96 21.83
CA VAL A 125 -4.82 -10.87 20.85
C VAL A 125 -6.24 -11.24 21.31
N LEU A 126 -7.23 -10.84 20.53
CA LEU A 126 -8.65 -11.10 20.77
C LEU A 126 -9.04 -12.51 20.33
N ALA A 127 -8.47 -12.97 19.22
CA ALA A 127 -8.73 -14.30 18.66
C ALA A 127 -7.58 -14.76 17.76
N THR A 128 -7.40 -16.08 17.68
CA THR A 128 -6.70 -16.76 16.59
C THR A 128 -7.73 -17.58 15.82
N ILE A 129 -7.90 -17.24 14.55
CA ILE A 129 -8.98 -17.71 13.67
C ILE A 129 -8.38 -18.72 12.69
N VAL A 130 -9.01 -19.88 12.58
CA VAL A 130 -8.62 -20.98 11.68
C VAL A 130 -9.83 -21.47 10.90
N ASN A 131 -9.62 -21.91 9.66
CA ASN A 131 -10.65 -22.58 8.85
C ASN A 131 -10.57 -24.12 8.90
N GLY A 132 -9.47 -24.67 9.44
CA GLY A 132 -9.22 -26.12 9.49
C GLY A 132 -8.66 -26.74 8.20
N ALA A 133 -8.15 -25.95 7.26
CA ALA A 133 -7.55 -26.45 6.02
C ALA A 133 -6.03 -26.64 6.15
N ASP A 134 -5.54 -27.78 5.65
CA ASP A 134 -4.14 -28.21 5.82
C ASP A 134 -3.23 -27.95 4.59
N LYS A 135 -3.79 -27.49 3.45
CA LYS A 135 -3.09 -27.39 2.15
C LYS A 135 -3.10 -25.99 1.52
N SER A 136 -3.34 -24.95 2.32
CA SER A 136 -3.37 -23.56 1.87
C SER A 136 -2.65 -22.64 2.86
N HIS A 137 -2.52 -21.36 2.52
CA HIS A 137 -1.98 -20.37 3.45
C HIS A 137 -2.63 -18.99 3.28
N THR A 138 -2.98 -18.38 4.40
CA THR A 138 -3.43 -16.98 4.45
C THR A 138 -2.36 -16.01 3.96
N ARG A 139 -2.78 -15.00 3.18
CA ARG A 139 -1.90 -14.00 2.56
C ARG A 139 -2.33 -12.55 2.84
N GLU A 140 -3.15 -11.94 1.99
CA GLU A 140 -3.59 -10.54 2.10
C GLU A 140 -4.83 -10.41 3.00
N VAL A 141 -5.00 -9.25 3.63
CA VAL A 141 -6.17 -8.90 4.46
C VAL A 141 -6.89 -7.68 3.87
N LEU A 142 -8.16 -7.83 3.52
CA LEU A 142 -9.03 -6.75 3.06
C LEU A 142 -10.17 -6.54 4.06
N VAL A 143 -10.35 -5.32 4.55
CA VAL A 143 -11.33 -5.00 5.61
C VAL A 143 -12.46 -4.15 5.04
N ASP A 144 -13.70 -4.65 5.17
CA ASP A 144 -14.92 -3.89 4.96
C ASP A 144 -15.35 -3.25 6.30
N GLU A 145 -14.99 -1.98 6.50
CA GLU A 145 -15.38 -1.23 7.69
C GLU A 145 -16.87 -0.83 7.72
N VAL A 146 -17.56 -0.89 6.58
CA VAL A 146 -19.01 -0.56 6.50
C VAL A 146 -19.80 -1.69 7.13
N ASN A 147 -19.53 -2.92 6.72
CA ASN A 147 -20.23 -4.11 7.20
C ASN A 147 -19.52 -4.84 8.36
N ASN A 148 -18.34 -4.36 8.75
CA ASN A 148 -17.48 -4.98 9.75
C ASN A 148 -17.15 -6.44 9.41
N ILE A 149 -16.73 -6.67 8.17
CA ILE A 149 -16.34 -7.97 7.64
C ILE A 149 -14.86 -7.91 7.23
N VAL A 150 -14.14 -9.01 7.44
CA VAL A 150 -12.75 -9.14 7.02
C VAL A 150 -12.64 -10.28 6.02
N TYR A 151 -12.02 -9.98 4.89
CA TYR A 151 -11.72 -10.92 3.83
C TYR A 151 -10.23 -11.24 3.84
N VAL A 152 -9.90 -12.53 3.80
CA VAL A 152 -8.50 -12.99 3.79
C VAL A 152 -8.30 -13.94 2.63
N SER A 153 -7.36 -13.62 1.73
CA SER A 153 -7.02 -14.51 0.63
C SER A 153 -6.32 -15.75 1.20
N ASP A 154 -6.80 -16.93 0.84
CA ASP A 154 -6.22 -18.21 1.21
C ASP A 154 -5.66 -18.90 -0.03
N VAL A 155 -4.33 -18.88 -0.14
CA VAL A 155 -3.60 -19.23 -1.36
C VAL A 155 -3.53 -20.74 -1.47
N GLY A 156 -4.10 -21.27 -2.55
CA GLY A 156 -4.18 -22.70 -2.82
C GLY A 156 -4.35 -23.03 -4.32
N ASP A 157 -4.66 -24.30 -4.58
CA ASP A 157 -5.00 -24.83 -5.90
C ASP A 157 -6.19 -25.81 -5.78
N PRO A 158 -7.46 -25.31 -5.82
CA PRO A 158 -7.85 -23.90 -5.98
C PRO A 158 -7.65 -23.06 -4.71
N SER A 159 -7.59 -21.74 -4.88
CA SER A 159 -7.59 -20.74 -3.80
C SER A 159 -9.01 -20.41 -3.33
N SER A 160 -9.12 -19.77 -2.16
CA SER A 160 -10.37 -19.28 -1.60
C SER A 160 -10.20 -17.93 -0.89
N ILE A 161 -11.30 -17.31 -0.47
CA ILE A 161 -11.28 -16.12 0.41
C ILE A 161 -12.06 -16.46 1.68
N TRP A 162 -11.40 -16.35 2.84
CA TRP A 162 -12.10 -16.48 4.12
C TRP A 162 -12.90 -15.22 4.39
N VAL A 163 -14.10 -15.41 4.92
CA VAL A 163 -14.97 -14.33 5.41
C VAL A 163 -15.05 -14.44 6.93
N ILE A 164 -14.63 -13.38 7.61
CA ILE A 164 -14.55 -13.30 9.06
C ILE A 164 -15.50 -12.19 9.53
N ASP A 165 -16.32 -12.50 10.54
CA ASP A 165 -17.13 -11.49 11.23
C ASP A 165 -16.24 -10.66 12.15
N GLY A 166 -16.10 -9.37 11.83
CA GLY A 166 -15.29 -8.43 12.62
C GLY A 166 -15.92 -8.05 13.96
N LYS A 167 -17.20 -8.36 14.20
CA LYS A 167 -17.86 -8.13 15.50
C LYS A 167 -17.49 -9.21 16.51
N THR A 168 -17.47 -10.47 16.06
CA THR A 168 -17.21 -11.63 16.92
C THR A 168 -15.80 -12.20 16.78
N ASN A 169 -15.03 -11.76 15.78
CA ASN A 169 -13.74 -12.32 15.37
C ASN A 169 -13.82 -13.83 15.11
N LYS A 170 -14.89 -14.27 14.44
CA LYS A 170 -15.10 -15.67 14.08
C LYS A 170 -15.08 -15.85 12.57
N TYR A 171 -14.49 -16.95 12.14
CA TYR A 171 -14.67 -17.44 10.77
C TYR A 171 -16.16 -17.70 10.51
N LEU A 172 -16.67 -17.19 9.39
CA LEU A 172 -18.04 -17.41 8.95
C LEU A 172 -18.11 -18.53 7.91
N HIS A 173 -17.37 -18.38 6.82
CA HIS A 173 -17.31 -19.28 5.68
C HIS A 173 -16.18 -18.84 4.73
N SER A 174 -15.97 -19.60 3.67
CA SER A 174 -15.08 -19.24 2.56
C SER A 174 -15.86 -19.04 1.27
N ILE A 175 -15.31 -18.19 0.39
CA ILE A 175 -15.68 -18.10 -1.02
C ILE A 175 -14.67 -18.97 -1.78
N GLU A 176 -15.14 -20.06 -2.37
CA GLU A 176 -14.30 -21.13 -2.93
C GLU A 176 -14.10 -21.02 -4.45
N ASN A 177 -13.23 -21.87 -5.02
CA ASN A 177 -13.02 -22.04 -6.46
C ASN A 177 -12.43 -20.80 -7.18
N LEU A 178 -11.50 -20.10 -6.55
CA LEU A 178 -10.96 -18.82 -7.03
C LEU A 178 -9.69 -18.93 -7.87
N GLY A 179 -9.53 -20.06 -8.58
CA GLY A 179 -8.37 -20.31 -9.43
C GLY A 179 -7.08 -20.57 -8.65
N LYS A 180 -5.96 -20.63 -9.38
CA LYS A 180 -4.67 -21.04 -8.79
C LYS A 180 -3.87 -19.86 -8.27
N THR A 181 -3.43 -19.96 -7.00
CA THR A 181 -2.55 -18.97 -6.36
C THR A 181 -3.15 -17.55 -6.40
N ALA A 182 -4.37 -17.39 -5.91
CA ALA A 182 -5.02 -16.09 -5.79
C ALA A 182 -4.50 -15.33 -4.57
N THR A 183 -4.22 -14.03 -4.70
CA THR A 183 -3.47 -13.25 -3.69
C THR A 183 -4.06 -11.87 -3.42
N GLY A 184 -3.64 -10.86 -4.16
CA GLY A 184 -4.07 -9.46 -4.05
C GLY A 184 -5.57 -9.28 -4.16
N MET A 185 -6.15 -8.50 -3.24
CA MET A 185 -7.58 -8.17 -3.24
C MET A 185 -7.78 -6.66 -3.14
N SER A 186 -8.74 -6.12 -3.88
CA SER A 186 -9.20 -4.74 -3.70
C SER A 186 -10.69 -4.57 -3.95
N PHE A 187 -11.26 -3.57 -3.32
CA PHE A 187 -12.58 -3.05 -3.63
C PHE A 187 -12.42 -1.91 -4.63
N LEU A 188 -13.11 -1.98 -5.77
CA LEU A 188 -13.08 -0.90 -6.77
C LEU A 188 -14.02 0.24 -6.36
N ASN A 189 -15.32 -0.05 -6.31
CA ASN A 189 -16.36 0.90 -5.90
C ASN A 189 -17.40 0.17 -5.04
N GLY A 190 -17.40 0.47 -3.74
CA GLY A 190 -18.19 -0.27 -2.74
C GLY A 190 -17.58 -1.64 -2.38
N THR A 191 -18.26 -2.41 -1.53
CA THR A 191 -17.73 -3.66 -0.96
C THR A 191 -18.46 -4.93 -1.42
N ASP A 192 -19.37 -4.78 -2.39
CA ASP A 192 -20.12 -5.89 -2.96
C ASP A 192 -19.26 -6.80 -3.85
N LYS A 193 -18.13 -6.28 -4.37
CA LYS A 193 -17.26 -7.02 -5.29
C LYS A 193 -15.79 -6.90 -4.91
N ILE A 194 -15.11 -8.04 -4.85
CA ILE A 194 -13.66 -8.12 -4.68
C ILE A 194 -13.01 -8.38 -6.04
N PHE A 195 -12.07 -7.52 -6.41
CA PHE A 195 -11.17 -7.74 -7.53
C PHE A 195 -9.93 -8.47 -7.03
N LEU A 196 -9.76 -9.70 -7.47
CA LEU A 196 -8.79 -10.66 -6.97
C LEU A 196 -7.75 -10.97 -8.05
N THR A 197 -6.47 -10.83 -7.73
CA THR A 197 -5.39 -11.29 -8.62
C THR A 197 -5.22 -12.80 -8.51
N VAL A 198 -5.11 -13.48 -9.66
CA VAL A 198 -4.91 -14.93 -9.76
C VAL A 198 -3.60 -15.20 -10.50
N ILE A 199 -2.52 -15.41 -9.75
CA ILE A 199 -1.15 -15.52 -10.28
C ILE A 199 -1.02 -16.68 -11.26
N GLY A 200 -1.57 -17.85 -10.90
CA GLY A 200 -1.43 -19.07 -11.69
C GLY A 200 -2.10 -18.99 -13.08
N GLU A 201 -2.92 -17.97 -13.31
CA GLU A 201 -3.70 -17.78 -14.53
C GLU A 201 -3.47 -16.42 -15.21
N ASN A 202 -2.61 -15.55 -14.64
CA ASN A 202 -2.40 -14.18 -15.12
C ASN A 202 -3.71 -13.41 -15.32
N ALA A 203 -4.62 -13.54 -14.34
CA ALA A 203 -5.99 -13.05 -14.45
C ALA A 203 -6.40 -12.22 -13.24
N ILE A 204 -7.45 -11.43 -13.42
CA ILE A 204 -8.24 -10.80 -12.38
C ILE A 204 -9.61 -11.45 -12.36
N TYR A 205 -10.04 -11.86 -11.18
CA TYR A 205 -11.38 -12.38 -10.94
C TYR A 205 -12.21 -11.31 -10.23
N VAL A 206 -13.44 -11.13 -10.66
CA VAL A 206 -14.43 -10.29 -9.96
C VAL A 206 -15.33 -11.22 -9.16
N VAL A 207 -15.23 -11.15 -7.84
CA VAL A 207 -15.92 -12.03 -6.91
C VAL A 207 -17.02 -11.24 -6.21
N ASP A 208 -18.27 -11.66 -6.39
CA ASP A 208 -19.40 -11.05 -5.67
C ASP A 208 -19.49 -11.61 -4.25
N THR A 209 -19.48 -10.72 -3.26
CA THR A 209 -19.38 -11.09 -1.84
C THR A 209 -20.68 -11.63 -1.26
N LYS A 210 -21.82 -11.41 -1.92
CA LYS A 210 -23.15 -11.83 -1.46
C LYS A 210 -23.50 -13.23 -1.96
N SER A 211 -23.39 -13.43 -3.27
CA SER A 211 -23.60 -14.71 -3.97
C SER A 211 -22.42 -15.67 -3.79
N LYS A 212 -21.23 -15.15 -3.47
CA LYS A 212 -19.99 -15.91 -3.26
C LYS A 212 -19.55 -16.62 -4.55
N GLN A 213 -19.79 -15.99 -5.68
CA GLN A 213 -19.45 -16.52 -7.00
C GLN A 213 -18.53 -15.57 -7.75
N VAL A 214 -17.77 -16.14 -8.69
CA VAL A 214 -17.01 -15.35 -9.67
C VAL A 214 -17.98 -14.85 -10.74
N GLU A 215 -18.14 -13.54 -10.84
CA GLU A 215 -18.99 -12.91 -11.86
C GLU A 215 -18.28 -12.68 -13.18
N ALA A 216 -16.98 -12.39 -13.13
CA ALA A 216 -16.17 -12.13 -14.30
C ALA A 216 -14.72 -12.54 -14.10
N LYS A 217 -14.05 -12.84 -15.22
CA LYS A 217 -12.61 -13.11 -15.29
C LYS A 217 -12.05 -12.38 -16.49
N PHE A 218 -10.95 -11.69 -16.31
CA PHE A 218 -10.24 -11.02 -17.41
C PHE A 218 -8.73 -11.10 -17.21
N ALA A 219 -7.97 -10.90 -18.29
CA ALA A 219 -6.51 -10.90 -18.22
C ALA A 219 -6.01 -9.72 -17.37
N SER A 220 -4.98 -9.93 -16.57
CA SER A 220 -4.33 -8.82 -15.84
C SER A 220 -3.53 -7.90 -16.75
N GLY A 221 -3.26 -8.32 -18.00
CA GLY A 221 -2.43 -7.58 -18.97
C GLY A 221 -0.91 -7.74 -18.76
N GLY A 222 -0.49 -8.58 -17.82
CA GLY A 222 0.90 -8.89 -17.50
C GLY A 222 1.04 -10.22 -16.77
N GLU A 223 2.27 -10.70 -16.56
CA GLU A 223 2.53 -12.00 -15.94
C GLU A 223 2.85 -11.89 -14.44
N GLY A 224 2.29 -12.83 -13.68
CA GLY A 224 2.44 -12.89 -12.23
C GLY A 224 1.79 -11.71 -11.50
N PRO A 225 0.48 -11.45 -11.68
CA PRO A 225 -0.22 -10.37 -10.97
C PRO A 225 -0.28 -10.68 -9.46
N VAL A 226 0.52 -9.99 -8.64
CA VAL A 226 0.61 -10.29 -7.20
C VAL A 226 -0.35 -9.42 -6.39
N ASN A 227 -0.34 -8.11 -6.60
CA ASN A 227 -1.15 -7.17 -5.84
C ASN A 227 -1.88 -6.19 -6.75
N ILE A 228 -2.97 -5.66 -6.20
CA ILE A 228 -3.88 -4.76 -6.89
C ILE A 228 -4.30 -3.62 -5.96
N THR A 229 -4.41 -2.42 -6.51
CA THR A 229 -4.99 -1.24 -5.85
C THR A 229 -5.85 -0.46 -6.84
N THR A 230 -6.50 0.61 -6.40
CA THR A 230 -7.46 1.35 -7.22
C THR A 230 -7.52 2.83 -6.84
N ASP A 231 -7.99 3.65 -7.78
CA ASP A 231 -8.43 5.03 -7.57
C ASP A 231 -9.96 5.19 -7.42
N GLY A 232 -10.72 4.10 -7.44
CA GLY A 232 -12.19 4.10 -7.42
C GLY A 232 -12.84 3.81 -8.78
N GLU A 233 -12.09 3.93 -9.87
CA GLU A 233 -12.58 3.74 -11.25
C GLU A 233 -11.72 2.77 -12.05
N ARG A 234 -10.40 2.81 -11.82
CA ARG A 234 -9.38 2.00 -12.47
C ARG A 234 -8.70 1.07 -11.47
N LEU A 235 -8.24 -0.06 -11.98
CA LEU A 235 -7.43 -1.02 -11.25
C LEU A 235 -5.98 -0.85 -11.66
N PHE A 236 -5.07 -0.88 -10.69
CA PHE A 236 -3.63 -0.89 -10.90
C PHE A 236 -3.09 -2.22 -10.39
N VAL A 237 -2.46 -3.01 -11.26
CA VAL A 237 -2.01 -4.36 -10.94
C VAL A 237 -0.50 -4.45 -11.08
N ALA A 238 0.19 -4.89 -10.02
CA ALA A 238 1.62 -5.17 -10.06
C ALA A 238 1.89 -6.59 -10.59
N ASN A 239 2.56 -6.68 -11.74
CA ASN A 239 2.87 -7.93 -12.42
C ASN A 239 4.35 -8.28 -12.19
N GLN A 240 4.59 -9.14 -11.21
CA GLN A 240 5.93 -9.43 -10.69
C GLN A 240 6.87 -10.04 -11.73
N LYS A 241 6.35 -10.96 -12.55
CA LYS A 241 7.16 -11.67 -13.54
C LYS A 241 7.47 -10.78 -14.75
N SER A 242 6.52 -9.94 -15.15
CA SER A 242 6.72 -8.98 -16.25
C SER A 242 7.51 -7.74 -15.85
N GLY A 243 7.54 -7.36 -14.57
CA GLY A 243 8.14 -6.09 -14.14
C GLY A 243 7.34 -4.88 -14.63
N THR A 244 6.00 -4.97 -14.59
CA THR A 244 5.10 -3.92 -15.05
C THR A 244 4.00 -3.63 -14.06
N VAL A 245 3.43 -2.44 -14.14
CA VAL A 245 2.10 -2.13 -13.62
C VAL A 245 1.13 -2.02 -14.78
N THR A 246 0.03 -2.75 -14.73
CA THR A 246 -1.07 -2.60 -15.70
C THR A 246 -2.21 -1.78 -15.12
N VAL A 247 -2.86 -1.01 -15.99
CA VAL A 247 -4.02 -0.18 -15.68
C VAL A 247 -5.22 -0.75 -16.42
N LEU A 248 -6.25 -1.15 -15.69
CA LEU A 248 -7.48 -1.72 -16.23
C LEU A 248 -8.68 -0.86 -15.81
N ASP A 249 -9.74 -0.80 -16.62
CA ASP A 249 -11.04 -0.33 -16.14
C ASP A 249 -11.74 -1.42 -15.29
N GLY A 250 -12.88 -1.09 -14.69
CA GLY A 250 -13.67 -2.04 -13.89
C GLY A 250 -14.30 -3.20 -14.68
N GLN A 251 -14.24 -3.17 -16.02
CA GLN A 251 -14.73 -4.21 -16.92
C GLN A 251 -13.60 -5.09 -17.46
N GLY A 252 -12.34 -4.77 -17.16
CA GLY A 252 -11.16 -5.52 -17.57
C GLY A 252 -10.52 -5.05 -18.87
N THR A 253 -10.89 -3.88 -19.39
CA THR A 253 -10.21 -3.27 -20.55
C THR A 253 -8.83 -2.80 -20.13
N LEU A 254 -7.78 -3.26 -20.82
CA LEU A 254 -6.42 -2.77 -20.63
C LEU A 254 -6.26 -1.36 -21.18
N LEU A 255 -6.08 -0.39 -20.28
CA LEU A 255 -5.84 1.00 -20.60
C LEU A 255 -4.36 1.26 -20.89
N GLN A 256 -3.46 0.69 -20.07
CA GLN A 256 -2.02 0.79 -20.28
C GLN A 256 -1.24 -0.31 -19.58
N SER A 257 -0.07 -0.68 -20.13
CA SER A 257 0.96 -1.46 -19.45
C SER A 257 2.21 -0.59 -19.29
N ILE A 258 2.63 -0.36 -18.05
CA ILE A 258 3.66 0.61 -17.68
C ILE A 258 4.88 -0.17 -17.18
N PRO A 259 6.04 -0.05 -17.84
CA PRO A 259 7.29 -0.62 -17.33
C PRO A 259 7.63 -0.04 -15.95
N THR A 260 8.03 -0.91 -15.04
CA THR A 260 8.61 -0.55 -13.74
C THR A 260 9.99 -1.20 -13.60
N GLY A 261 10.39 -1.60 -12.40
CA GLY A 261 11.52 -2.50 -12.19
C GLY A 261 11.11 -3.97 -12.16
N ALA A 262 12.09 -4.86 -12.31
CA ALA A 262 11.89 -6.30 -12.14
C ALA A 262 11.36 -6.62 -10.73
N GLY A 263 10.36 -7.49 -10.68
CA GLY A 263 9.83 -7.98 -9.41
C GLY A 263 8.81 -7.04 -8.75
N ALA A 264 8.08 -6.25 -9.55
CA ALA A 264 6.96 -5.42 -9.10
C ALA A 264 5.99 -6.24 -8.21
N ILE A 265 5.86 -5.87 -6.94
CA ILE A 265 5.11 -6.68 -5.97
C ILE A 265 4.17 -5.87 -5.09
N GLY A 266 4.64 -4.78 -4.49
CA GLY A 266 3.83 -3.92 -3.64
C GLY A 266 3.31 -2.75 -4.45
N ILE A 267 2.02 -2.42 -4.34
CA ILE A 267 1.43 -1.31 -5.07
C ILE A 267 0.53 -0.46 -4.16
N ALA A 268 0.56 0.86 -4.34
CA ALA A 268 -0.29 1.79 -3.64
C ALA A 268 -0.64 3.00 -4.52
N TYR A 269 -1.87 3.49 -4.39
CA TYR A 269 -2.33 4.73 -5.00
C TYR A 269 -2.39 5.86 -3.96
N ASP A 270 -1.90 7.03 -4.34
CA ASP A 270 -1.99 8.27 -3.60
C ASP A 270 -2.99 9.22 -4.25
N ALA A 271 -4.14 9.40 -3.62
CA ALA A 271 -5.17 10.34 -4.07
C ALA A 271 -4.78 11.81 -3.85
N VAL A 272 -3.85 12.12 -2.94
CA VAL A 272 -3.44 13.50 -2.63
C VAL A 272 -2.53 14.04 -3.73
N LYS A 273 -1.47 13.30 -4.09
CA LYS A 273 -0.53 13.72 -5.13
C LYS A 273 -0.81 13.13 -6.50
N GLN A 274 -1.85 12.30 -6.62
CA GLN A 274 -2.22 11.59 -7.86
C GLN A 274 -1.05 10.73 -8.38
N ARG A 275 -0.50 9.89 -7.50
CA ARG A 275 0.66 9.03 -7.81
C ARG A 275 0.35 7.56 -7.57
N ILE A 276 0.99 6.69 -8.33
CA ILE A 276 1.02 5.24 -8.09
C ILE A 276 2.46 4.86 -7.76
N TYR A 277 2.62 4.06 -6.71
CA TYR A 277 3.91 3.58 -6.24
C TYR A 277 4.01 2.07 -6.46
N SER A 278 5.06 1.61 -7.15
CA SER A 278 5.34 0.19 -7.39
C SER A 278 6.67 -0.21 -6.75
N ALA A 279 6.62 -1.03 -5.71
CA ALA A 279 7.81 -1.63 -5.10
C ALA A 279 8.34 -2.77 -5.98
N ASN A 280 9.56 -2.61 -6.48
CA ASN A 280 10.24 -3.53 -7.38
C ASN A 280 11.25 -4.36 -6.60
N ARG A 281 10.82 -5.56 -6.20
CA ARG A 281 11.55 -6.37 -5.24
C ARG A 281 12.96 -6.73 -5.73
N GLN A 282 13.10 -7.12 -6.98
CA GLN A 282 14.37 -7.67 -7.50
C GLN A 282 15.39 -6.58 -7.80
N THR A 283 14.94 -5.37 -8.16
CA THR A 283 15.82 -4.23 -8.45
C THR A 283 16.20 -3.43 -7.21
N GLY A 284 15.46 -3.55 -6.10
CA GLY A 284 15.71 -2.74 -4.91
C GLY A 284 15.13 -1.31 -5.02
N THR A 285 14.26 -1.08 -6.01
CA THR A 285 13.73 0.24 -6.33
C THR A 285 12.22 0.34 -6.10
N THR A 286 11.71 1.58 -6.08
CA THR A 286 10.29 1.88 -6.15
C THR A 286 10.03 2.84 -7.30
N THR A 287 9.21 2.42 -8.26
CA THR A 287 8.81 3.27 -9.39
C THR A 287 7.62 4.12 -8.99
N VAL A 288 7.67 5.41 -9.31
CA VAL A 288 6.59 6.38 -9.10
C VAL A 288 6.01 6.74 -10.45
N ILE A 289 4.69 6.65 -10.57
CA ILE A 289 3.94 6.86 -11.80
C ILE A 289 2.91 7.96 -11.54
N ASP A 290 2.75 8.89 -12.47
CA ASP A 290 1.68 9.88 -12.45
C ASP A 290 0.35 9.18 -12.77
N ALA A 291 -0.62 9.25 -11.85
CA ALA A 291 -1.87 8.51 -11.98
C ALA A 291 -2.78 9.07 -13.10
N LYS A 292 -2.57 10.32 -13.53
CA LYS A 292 -3.39 10.95 -14.57
C LYS A 292 -2.88 10.66 -15.97
N THR A 293 -1.59 10.86 -16.18
CA THR A 293 -0.91 10.71 -17.48
C THR A 293 -0.35 9.31 -17.70
N LEU A 294 -0.26 8.50 -16.64
CA LEU A 294 0.34 7.16 -16.63
C LEU A 294 1.82 7.15 -17.04
N ALA A 295 2.48 8.30 -16.93
CA ALA A 295 3.91 8.44 -17.16
C ALA A 295 4.72 8.06 -15.91
N VAL A 296 5.87 7.42 -16.12
CA VAL A 296 6.84 7.18 -15.04
C VAL A 296 7.49 8.51 -14.66
N LEU A 297 7.38 8.88 -13.38
CA LEU A 297 7.99 10.07 -12.79
C LEU A 297 9.42 9.81 -12.30
N GLY A 298 9.74 8.56 -11.95
CA GLY A 298 11.08 8.16 -11.54
C GLY A 298 11.12 6.74 -10.97
N ASP A 299 12.32 6.20 -10.82
CA ASP A 299 12.58 4.94 -10.14
C ASP A 299 13.65 5.17 -9.06
N PHE A 300 13.30 4.89 -7.81
CA PHE A 300 14.05 5.33 -6.64
C PHE A 300 14.60 4.14 -5.86
N GLU A 301 15.88 4.15 -5.51
CA GLU A 301 16.46 3.14 -4.62
C GLU A 301 15.87 3.26 -3.21
N THR A 302 15.09 2.27 -2.78
CA THR A 302 14.40 2.35 -1.47
C THR A 302 14.91 1.33 -0.45
N GLY A 303 15.54 0.25 -0.89
CA GLY A 303 16.14 -0.75 0.01
C GLY A 303 16.43 -2.08 -0.68
N SER A 304 16.78 -3.09 0.11
CA SER A 304 17.31 -4.35 -0.41
C SER A 304 16.30 -5.22 -1.16
N HIS A 305 15.08 -5.34 -0.64
CA HIS A 305 13.95 -6.02 -1.29
C HIS A 305 12.64 -5.29 -0.95
N PRO A 306 12.30 -4.20 -1.65
CA PRO A 306 11.00 -3.55 -1.53
C PRO A 306 9.88 -4.59 -1.66
N ASN A 307 8.97 -4.62 -0.69
CA ASN A 307 7.97 -5.68 -0.57
C ASN A 307 6.55 -5.13 -0.51
N HIS A 308 6.34 -4.02 0.20
CA HIS A 308 5.02 -3.43 0.37
C HIS A 308 5.12 -1.90 0.38
N VAL A 309 4.07 -1.23 -0.11
CA VAL A 309 3.97 0.23 -0.07
C VAL A 309 2.62 0.63 0.53
N LYS A 310 2.63 1.67 1.36
CA LYS A 310 1.42 2.34 1.83
C LYS A 310 1.59 3.85 1.74
N VAL A 311 0.48 4.54 1.50
CA VAL A 311 0.43 5.99 1.40
C VAL A 311 -0.38 6.52 2.57
N ASP A 312 0.14 7.55 3.23
CA ASP A 312 -0.63 8.32 4.20
C ASP A 312 -1.73 9.10 3.45
N PRO A 313 -3.02 8.81 3.69
CA PRO A 313 -4.11 9.44 2.97
C PRO A 313 -4.26 10.94 3.25
N VAL A 314 -3.55 11.49 4.24
CA VAL A 314 -3.59 12.93 4.57
C VAL A 314 -2.47 13.68 3.85
N SER A 315 -1.23 13.22 3.95
CA SER A 315 -0.07 13.93 3.40
C SER A 315 0.35 13.47 2.00
N GLY A 316 -0.13 12.30 1.54
CA GLY A 316 0.37 11.64 0.33
C GLY A 316 1.80 11.11 0.47
N ALA A 317 2.39 11.07 1.67
CA ALA A 317 3.70 10.47 1.86
C ALA A 317 3.61 8.94 1.67
N ALA A 318 4.52 8.38 0.87
CA ALA A 318 4.58 6.94 0.65
C ALA A 318 5.65 6.30 1.55
N PHE A 319 5.35 5.12 2.07
CA PHE A 319 6.21 4.34 2.94
C PHE A 319 6.43 2.95 2.37
N VAL A 320 7.67 2.65 2.04
CA VAL A 320 8.10 1.40 1.41
C VAL A 320 8.73 0.50 2.45
N ILE A 321 8.20 -0.71 2.61
CA ILE A 321 8.72 -1.74 3.50
C ILE A 321 9.72 -2.59 2.72
N ASN A 322 10.98 -2.61 3.15
CA ASN A 322 12.05 -3.34 2.49
C ASN A 322 12.45 -4.54 3.33
N LYS A 323 12.45 -5.72 2.73
CA LYS A 323 12.90 -6.95 3.37
C LYS A 323 14.39 -7.12 3.25
N THR A 324 14.95 -7.92 4.16
CA THR A 324 16.32 -8.41 4.03
C THR A 324 16.52 -9.26 2.78
N LYS A 325 17.72 -9.18 2.20
CA LYS A 325 18.23 -10.16 1.24
C LYS A 325 18.37 -11.50 1.94
N GLY A 326 17.53 -12.45 1.53
CA GLY A 326 17.67 -13.84 1.95
C GLY A 326 18.94 -14.44 1.36
N GLY A 327 19.74 -15.10 2.19
CA GLY A 327 20.90 -15.88 1.79
C GLY A 327 21.29 -16.82 2.94
N LYS A 328 21.66 -18.06 2.62
CA LYS A 328 22.34 -18.91 3.61
C LYS A 328 23.73 -18.28 3.85
N PRO A 329 24.18 -18.12 5.09
CA PRO A 329 25.59 -17.82 5.34
C PRO A 329 26.45 -18.82 4.59
N VAL A 330 27.49 -18.35 3.90
CA VAL A 330 28.50 -19.23 3.31
C VAL A 330 29.25 -19.88 4.47
N GLU A 331 29.43 -21.20 4.43
CA GLU A 331 30.11 -21.93 5.48
C GLU A 331 31.53 -21.35 5.71
N GLY A 332 31.87 -21.07 6.96
CA GLY A 332 33.14 -20.43 7.32
C GLY A 332 33.21 -18.92 7.13
N GLN A 333 32.15 -18.26 6.64
CA GLN A 333 32.07 -16.79 6.55
C GLN A 333 31.09 -16.20 7.57
N PRO A 334 31.40 -15.02 8.14
CA PRO A 334 30.44 -14.30 8.97
C PRO A 334 29.21 -13.93 8.13
N ALA A 335 28.03 -13.95 8.76
CA ALA A 335 26.81 -13.51 8.10
C ALA A 335 26.94 -12.03 7.69
N VAL A 336 26.79 -11.73 6.41
CA VAL A 336 26.70 -10.34 5.93
C VAL A 336 25.38 -9.76 6.44
N VAL A 337 25.48 -8.71 7.26
CA VAL A 337 24.31 -7.99 7.76
C VAL A 337 23.82 -7.06 6.67
N ASP A 338 22.62 -7.33 6.15
CA ASP A 338 21.94 -6.45 5.20
C ASP A 338 21.39 -5.22 5.93
N THR A 339 22.12 -4.10 5.85
CA THR A 339 21.73 -2.83 6.48
C THR A 339 20.56 -2.14 5.80
N ASN A 340 20.25 -2.51 4.55
CA ASN A 340 19.18 -1.94 3.74
C ASN A 340 17.92 -2.82 3.73
N GLY A 341 17.93 -3.90 4.53
CA GLY A 341 16.82 -4.79 4.75
C GLY A 341 16.16 -4.59 6.11
N ASP A 342 14.91 -5.03 6.23
CA ASP A 342 14.05 -4.80 7.39
C ASP A 342 13.96 -3.31 7.77
N THR A 343 13.78 -2.49 6.73
CA THR A 343 13.65 -1.04 6.83
C THR A 343 12.28 -0.56 6.34
N ILE A 344 11.93 0.65 6.75
CA ILE A 344 10.87 1.46 6.17
C ILE A 344 11.52 2.70 5.55
N THR A 345 11.16 3.00 4.32
CA THR A 345 11.70 4.15 3.55
C THR A 345 10.56 5.07 3.16
N ARG A 346 10.71 6.37 3.43
CA ARG A 346 9.72 7.40 3.09
C ARG A 346 10.08 8.10 1.77
N LEU A 347 9.07 8.25 0.92
CA LEU A 347 9.08 9.00 -0.33
C LEU A 347 8.13 10.22 -0.19
N ASN A 348 8.58 11.43 -0.55
CA ASN A 348 7.88 12.70 -0.33
C ASN A 348 7.07 13.26 -1.51
#